data_AF-A0A1Q3EMZ6-F1
#
_entry.id   AF-A0A1Q3EMZ6-F1
#
_cell.length_a   1.000
_cell.length_b   1.000
_cell.length_c   1.000
_cell.angle_alpha   90.00
_cell.angle_beta   90.00
_cell.angle_gamma   90.00
#
_symmetry.space_group_name_H-M   'P 1'
#
loop_
_entity.id
_entity.type
_entity.pdbx_description
1 polymer ?
#
loop_
_entity_poly.entity_id
_entity_poly.type
_entity_poly.pdbx_seq_one_letter_code
_entity_poly.pdbx_strand_id
1 'polypeptide(L)'
;MNGVSENGVSKNGKKTDEEKIGVGVDGSLIQHYPHFERTMRESLRSIVGAAVERRVEIGLAKDGSGVGAALCALQALKQEQGQQV
;
A
#
# COMPACT_ATOMS: atom_id res chain seq x y z
N MET A 1 -33.46 9.60 33.69
CA MET A 1 -32.86 8.41 33.03
C MET A 1 -31.89 8.89 31.98
N ASN A 2 -30.64 8.40 32.05
CA ASN A 2 -29.61 8.55 31.02
C ASN A 2 -29.95 7.70 29.78
N GLY A 3 -29.38 8.05 28.62
CA GLY A 3 -29.39 7.24 27.39
C GLY A 3 -29.31 8.10 26.12
N VAL A 4 -28.19 8.79 25.83
CA VAL A 4 -27.01 8.32 25.06
C VAL A 4 -27.15 8.50 23.53
N SER A 5 -26.19 9.27 22.98
CA SER A 5 -25.53 9.21 21.64
C SER A 5 -26.32 9.38 20.33
N GLU A 6 -25.80 9.95 19.24
CA GLU A 6 -24.53 10.63 18.93
C GLU A 6 -24.69 11.42 17.61
N ASN A 7 -23.92 12.50 17.48
CA ASN A 7 -23.75 13.29 16.27
C ASN A 7 -22.90 12.54 15.22
N GLY A 8 -23.16 12.83 13.93
CA GLY A 8 -22.09 12.90 12.93
C GLY A 8 -22.04 11.80 11.88
N VAL A 9 -22.86 11.91 10.83
CA VAL A 9 -22.51 11.31 9.53
C VAL A 9 -21.77 12.36 8.70
N SER A 10 -20.44 12.28 8.77
CA SER A 10 -19.51 13.05 7.96
C SER A 10 -19.71 12.71 6.47
N LYS A 11 -20.03 13.73 5.67
CA LYS A 11 -20.12 13.62 4.21
C LYS A 11 -18.72 13.43 3.63
N ASN A 12 -18.26 12.19 3.47
CA ASN A 12 -17.05 11.92 2.71
C ASN A 12 -17.42 11.76 1.22
N GLY A 13 -16.97 12.72 0.42
CA GLY A 13 -17.23 12.79 -1.01
C GLY A 13 -16.69 11.56 -1.75
N LYS A 14 -17.51 11.02 -2.65
CA LYS A 14 -17.15 10.01 -3.65
C LYS A 14 -15.84 10.39 -4.36
N LYS A 15 -14.79 9.58 -4.21
CA LYS A 15 -13.71 9.47 -5.20
C LYS A 15 -13.96 8.21 -6.00
N THR A 16 -14.60 8.34 -7.16
CA THR A 16 -14.61 7.31 -8.19
C THR A 16 -13.48 7.61 -9.18
N ASP A 17 -12.25 7.57 -8.68
CA ASP A 17 -11.09 7.23 -9.49
C ASP A 17 -10.82 5.76 -9.15
N GLU A 18 -10.73 4.88 -10.14
CA GLU A 18 -10.48 3.46 -9.92
C GLU A 18 -9.30 3.28 -8.94
N GLU A 19 -9.57 2.76 -7.75
CA GLU A 19 -8.58 2.65 -6.68
C GLU A 19 -7.40 1.81 -7.19
N LYS A 20 -6.29 2.48 -7.49
CA LYS A 20 -5.07 1.85 -7.99
C LYS A 20 -4.37 1.15 -6.84
N ILE A 21 -3.95 -0.08 -7.06
CA ILE A 21 -3.29 -0.95 -6.10
C ILE A 21 -1.79 -0.91 -6.40
N GLY A 22 -1.04 -0.15 -5.62
CA GLY A 22 0.43 -0.13 -5.70
C GLY A 22 1.03 -1.36 -5.01
N VAL A 23 1.87 -2.12 -5.73
CA VAL A 23 2.58 -3.29 -5.21
C VAL A 23 4.07 -3.05 -5.34
N GLY A 24 4.72 -2.82 -4.19
CA GLY A 24 6.18 -2.73 -4.11
C GLY A 24 6.82 -4.12 -4.14
N VAL A 25 7.77 -4.33 -5.04
CA VAL A 25 8.50 -5.59 -5.20
C VAL A 25 10.00 -5.36 -5.10
N ASP A 26 10.68 -6.19 -4.33
CA ASP A 26 12.13 -6.16 -4.13
C ASP A 26 12.69 -7.57 -4.37
N GLY A 27 13.93 -7.67 -4.86
CA GLY A 27 14.63 -8.93 -5.05
C GLY A 27 15.30 -9.09 -6.42
N SER A 28 16.34 -9.92 -6.44
CA SER A 28 17.18 -10.17 -7.62
C SER A 28 16.42 -10.75 -8.81
N LEU A 29 15.33 -11.52 -8.56
CA LEU A 29 14.57 -12.17 -9.62
C LEU A 29 13.81 -11.14 -10.49
N ILE A 30 13.13 -10.18 -9.88
CA ILE A 30 12.43 -9.13 -10.62
C ILE A 30 13.40 -8.13 -11.27
N GLN A 31 14.63 -8.01 -10.72
CA GLN A 31 15.67 -7.12 -11.26
C GLN A 31 16.44 -7.72 -12.44
N HIS A 32 16.71 -9.03 -12.42
CA HIS A 32 17.63 -9.66 -13.37
C HIS A 32 16.96 -10.67 -14.32
N TYR A 33 15.76 -11.14 -14.01
CA TYR A 33 15.09 -12.12 -14.85
C TYR A 33 14.24 -11.43 -15.93
N PRO A 34 14.52 -11.68 -17.22
CA PRO A 34 13.78 -11.04 -18.30
C PRO A 34 12.31 -11.45 -18.26
N HIS A 35 11.42 -10.49 -18.47
CA HIS A 35 9.96 -10.69 -18.53
C HIS A 35 9.31 -11.25 -17.25
N PHE A 36 10.00 -11.21 -16.10
CA PHE A 36 9.42 -11.65 -14.83
C PHE A 36 8.15 -10.87 -14.46
N GLU A 37 8.16 -9.54 -14.64
CA GLU A 37 6.98 -8.70 -14.38
C GLU A 37 5.77 -9.12 -15.23
N ARG A 38 5.99 -9.48 -16.51
CA ARG A 38 4.91 -9.96 -17.39
C ARG A 38 4.31 -11.27 -16.87
N THR A 39 5.16 -12.21 -16.49
CA THR A 39 4.74 -13.51 -15.95
C THR A 39 3.96 -13.33 -14.64
N MET A 40 4.42 -12.41 -13.78
CA MET A 40 3.74 -12.04 -12.54
C MET A 40 2.37 -11.42 -12.83
N ARG A 41 2.28 -10.52 -13.80
CA ARG A 41 1.03 -9.87 -14.24
C ARG A 41 0.03 -10.86 -14.83
N GLU A 42 0.49 -11.81 -15.64
CA GLU A 42 -0.34 -12.89 -16.19
C GLU A 42 -0.88 -13.81 -15.08
N SER A 43 -0.03 -14.15 -14.11
CA SER A 43 -0.42 -14.93 -12.94
C SER A 43 -1.45 -14.19 -12.08
N LEU A 44 -1.23 -12.90 -11.83
CA LEU A 44 -2.19 -12.02 -11.16
C LEU A 44 -3.52 -12.01 -11.90
N ARG A 45 -3.51 -11.83 -13.21
CA ARG A 45 -4.73 -11.85 -14.04
C ARG A 45 -5.49 -13.17 -13.91
N SER A 46 -4.80 -14.30 -13.80
CA SER A 46 -5.42 -15.62 -13.62
C SER A 46 -6.12 -15.74 -12.25
N ILE A 47 -5.54 -15.17 -11.20
CA ILE A 47 -6.04 -15.29 -9.82
C ILE A 47 -7.14 -14.26 -9.51
N VAL A 48 -6.91 -12.98 -9.84
CA VAL A 48 -7.79 -11.86 -9.46
C VAL A 48 -8.68 -11.35 -10.60
N GLY A 49 -8.44 -11.82 -11.83
CA GLY A 49 -9.16 -11.38 -13.02
C GLY A 49 -8.61 -10.08 -13.63
N ALA A 50 -8.96 -9.86 -14.91
CA ALA A 50 -8.46 -8.75 -15.72
C ALA A 50 -8.98 -7.36 -15.30
N ALA A 51 -10.01 -7.29 -14.46
CA ALA A 51 -10.53 -6.02 -13.95
C ALA A 51 -9.66 -5.49 -12.79
N VAL A 52 -9.15 -6.39 -11.95
CA VAL A 52 -8.29 -6.04 -10.82
C VAL A 52 -6.84 -5.86 -11.27
N GLU A 53 -6.35 -6.71 -12.18
CA GLU A 53 -4.97 -6.61 -12.69
C GLU A 53 -4.68 -5.24 -13.34
N ARG A 54 -5.61 -4.65 -14.08
CA ARG A 54 -5.44 -3.31 -14.67
C ARG A 54 -5.26 -2.20 -13.64
N ARG A 55 -5.75 -2.42 -12.42
CA ARG A 55 -5.63 -1.48 -11.31
C ARG A 55 -4.32 -1.68 -10.54
N VAL A 56 -3.59 -2.77 -10.79
CA VAL A 56 -2.35 -3.10 -10.09
C VAL A 56 -1.15 -2.46 -10.79
N GLU A 57 -0.47 -1.58 -10.06
CA GLU A 57 0.81 -0.97 -10.45
C GLU A 57 1.94 -1.64 -9.67
N ILE A 58 2.81 -2.36 -10.38
CA ILE A 58 3.96 -3.05 -9.80
C ILE A 58 5.17 -2.10 -9.89
N GLY A 59 5.72 -1.73 -8.74
CA GLY A 59 6.87 -0.83 -8.63
C GLY A 59 8.07 -1.54 -8.02
N LEU A 60 9.23 -1.43 -8.67
CA LEU A 60 10.48 -1.98 -8.13
C LEU A 60 10.98 -1.11 -6.97
N ALA A 61 11.10 -1.70 -5.79
CA ALA A 61 11.80 -1.13 -4.66
C ALA A 61 13.31 -1.37 -4.81
N LYS A 62 14.13 -0.33 -4.57
CA LYS A 62 15.60 -0.42 -4.61
C LYS A 62 16.20 -1.05 -3.35
N ASP A 63 15.63 -0.72 -2.20
CA ASP A 63 15.97 -1.27 -0.88
C ASP A 63 14.78 -1.01 0.05
N GLY A 64 13.79 -1.91 -0.01
CA GLY A 64 12.61 -1.77 0.83
C GLY A 64 12.92 -1.99 2.32
N SER A 65 13.92 -2.83 2.60
CA SER A 65 14.28 -3.24 3.95
C SER A 65 14.96 -2.13 4.76
N GLY A 66 15.95 -1.44 4.19
CA GLY A 66 16.69 -0.38 4.85
C GLY A 66 15.86 0.90 5.01
N VAL A 67 15.23 1.35 3.92
CA VAL A 67 14.42 2.58 3.93
C VAL A 67 13.19 2.40 4.81
N GLY A 68 12.52 1.24 4.75
CA GLY A 68 11.38 0.93 5.59
C GLY A 68 11.74 0.93 7.07
N ALA A 69 12.86 0.27 7.44
CA ALA A 69 13.34 0.26 8.83
C ALA A 69 13.66 1.67 9.34
N ALA A 70 14.33 2.50 8.53
CA ALA A 70 14.65 3.88 8.91
C ALA A 70 13.39 4.73 9.11
N LEU A 71 12.39 4.61 8.24
CA LEU A 71 11.11 5.31 8.39
C LEU A 71 10.35 4.86 9.63
N CYS A 72 10.34 3.56 9.93
CA CYS A 72 9.74 3.03 11.16
C CYS A 72 10.43 3.57 12.41
N ALA A 73 11.77 3.60 12.43
CA ALA A 73 12.54 4.18 13.53
C ALA A 73 12.23 5.68 13.70
N LEU A 74 12.18 6.44 12.59
CA LEU A 74 11.81 7.86 12.62
C LEU A 74 10.39 8.07 13.16
N GLN A 75 9.43 7.23 12.76
CA GLN A 75 8.07 7.31 13.24
C GLN A 75 7.98 7.01 14.74
N ALA A 76 8.73 6.00 15.24
CA ALA A 76 8.80 5.70 16.66
C ALA A 76 9.35 6.88 17.47
N LEU A 77 10.46 7.49 17.02
CA LEU A 77 11.05 8.68 17.64
C LEU A 77 10.06 9.86 17.68
N LYS A 78 9.28 10.06 16.61
CA LYS A 78 8.25 11.10 16.56
C LYS A 78 7.11 10.86 17.54
N GLN A 79 6.70 9.61 17.75
CA GLN A 79 5.67 9.27 18.75
C GLN A 79 6.19 9.50 20.18
N GLU A 80 7.43 9.12 20.47
CA GLU A 80 8.06 9.35 21.78
C GLU A 80 8.20 10.83 22.14
N GLN A 81 8.52 11.69 21.15
CA GLN A 81 8.55 13.14 21.35
C GLN A 81 7.16 13.76 21.51
N GLY A 82 6.13 13.18 20.90
CA GLY A 82 4.74 13.61 21.06
C GLY A 82 4.10 13.16 22.39
N GLN A 83 4.68 12.17 23.08
CA GLN A 83 4.20 11.62 24.36
C GLN A 83 4.80 12.35 25.58
N GLN A 84 5.74 13.28 25.38
CA GLN A 84 6.36 14.09 26.45
C GLN A 84 5.62 15.40 26.77
N VAL A 85 4.35 15.53 26.37
CA VAL A 85 3.50 16.69 26.70
C VAL A 85 2.43 16.29 27.71
#